data_AF-A0A352D2E7-F1
#
_entry.id   AF-A0A352D2E7-F1
#
_cell.length_a   1.000
_cell.length_b   1.000
_cell.length_c   1.000
_cell.angle_alpha   90.00
_cell.angle_beta   90.00
_cell.angle_gamma   90.00
#
_symmetry.space_group_name_H-M   'P 1'
#
loop_
_entity.id
_entity.type
_entity.pdbx_description
1 polymer ?
#
loop_
_entity_poly.entity_id
_entity_poly.type
_entity_poly.pdbx_seq_one_letter_code
_entity_poly.pdbx_strand_id
1 'polypeptide(L)'
;MKRKNIFILSIVILLSILLGYILYYIFLLEDEQLKYEELLNEANVNTENTSNSATIYVKEFDSNSCNISYCVNNKCGLKLYLPCDKLDKNEYSKEGLYKISLGFEKSEIFVFRDKVLDSWSIYKPDIKEEKYEKSFYINGVKELLNNFPIRQGFACLISLKIDEPENWICNSDFSITYDYLKSIYLTYELGKKLNDNEMLNSVNEEIMYLNSNSEELIKAEYNFPEAYILKLIDIGLSEEYLKIISDFEIPEYRVQTLTIHDSLPYLPNEGEILSKRYVDILRYSDYHTVFNEYGMEELSSYYYNESVRRYNSSEYVVNGLCTIGYSTSNPDIYKYVKDELEFIISSNGDDLILENITELFKCSLLSDKMESTINGLSNEIESLVKRSTISIDNNAYIVNTTTACVNEEKVCNHVIRNFRLVDNLMYILYE
;
A
#
# COMPACT_ATOMS: atom_id res chain seq x y z
N MET A 1 -12.25 -74.23 40.43
CA MET A 1 -12.20 -72.82 39.99
C MET A 1 -13.37 -72.55 39.04
N LYS A 2 -14.60 -72.50 39.54
CA LYS A 2 -15.46 -71.30 39.74
C LYS A 2 -15.54 -70.38 38.50
N ARG A 3 -16.63 -70.52 37.73
CA ARG A 3 -17.07 -69.68 36.59
C ARG A 3 -16.89 -68.16 36.80
N LYS A 4 -16.92 -67.68 38.05
CA LYS A 4 -16.58 -66.29 38.42
C LYS A 4 -15.19 -65.84 37.95
N ASN A 5 -14.19 -66.71 38.00
CA ASN A 5 -12.82 -66.34 37.61
C ASN A 5 -12.69 -66.15 36.09
N ILE A 6 -13.46 -66.90 35.30
CA ILE A 6 -13.48 -66.75 33.84
C ILE A 6 -14.18 -65.43 33.45
N PHE A 7 -15.29 -65.11 34.11
CA PHE A 7 -16.00 -63.84 33.88
C PHE A 7 -15.14 -62.61 34.23
N ILE A 8 -14.43 -62.66 35.35
CA ILE A 8 -13.49 -61.59 35.74
C ILE A 8 -12.35 -61.48 34.72
N LEU A 9 -11.78 -62.61 34.28
CA LEU A 9 -10.72 -62.61 33.27
C LEU A 9 -11.20 -62.01 31.94
N SER A 10 -12.41 -62.33 31.48
CA SER A 10 -13.00 -61.76 30.28
C SER A 10 -13.22 -60.24 30.39
N ILE A 11 -13.66 -59.75 31.55
CA ILE A 11 -13.82 -58.31 31.80
C ILE A 11 -12.46 -57.60 31.79
N VAL A 12 -11.44 -58.19 32.42
CA VAL A 12 -10.09 -57.62 32.43
C VAL A 12 -9.52 -57.55 31.02
N ILE A 13 -9.66 -58.61 30.22
CA ILE A 13 -9.21 -58.61 28.81
C ILE A 13 -9.95 -57.54 28.01
N LEU A 14 -11.27 -57.41 28.17
CA LEU A 14 -12.06 -56.39 27.48
C LEU A 14 -11.62 -54.97 27.87
N LEU A 15 -11.41 -54.71 29.15
CA LEU A 15 -10.91 -53.42 29.65
C LEU A 15 -9.50 -53.12 29.15
N SER A 16 -8.62 -54.12 29.08
CA SER A 16 -7.27 -53.96 28.53
C SER A 16 -7.28 -53.64 27.04
N ILE A 17 -8.17 -54.27 26.26
CA ILE A 17 -8.34 -53.97 24.84
C ILE A 17 -8.94 -52.57 24.67
N LEU A 18 -9.94 -52.20 25.48
CA LEU A 18 -10.54 -50.87 25.44
C LEU A 18 -9.52 -49.79 25.80
N LEU A 19 -8.70 -50.02 26.84
CA LEU A 19 -7.62 -49.13 27.24
C LEU A 19 -6.54 -49.04 26.16
N GLY A 20 -6.17 -50.17 25.55
CA GLY A 20 -5.24 -50.19 24.42
C GLY A 20 -5.76 -49.41 23.22
N TYR A 21 -7.05 -49.52 22.91
CA TYR A 21 -7.71 -48.77 21.84
C TYR A 21 -7.77 -47.27 22.15
N ILE A 22 -8.11 -46.90 23.38
CA ILE A 22 -8.10 -45.49 23.85
C ILE A 22 -6.68 -44.91 23.77
N LEU A 23 -5.68 -45.61 24.28
CA LEU A 23 -4.28 -45.15 24.24
C LEU A 23 -3.75 -45.07 22.80
N TYR A 24 -4.12 -46.01 21.92
CA TYR A 24 -3.78 -45.98 20.50
C TYR A 24 -4.37 -44.75 19.80
N TYR A 25 -5.63 -44.41 20.09
CA TYR A 25 -6.27 -43.21 19.54
C TYR A 25 -5.70 -41.91 20.10
N ILE A 26 -5.39 -41.86 21.41
CA ILE A 26 -4.75 -40.69 22.05
C ILE A 26 -3.38 -40.40 21.40
N PHE A 27 -2.61 -41.43 21.02
CA PHE A 27 -1.31 -41.23 20.36
C PHE A 27 -1.42 -40.89 18.86
N LEU A 28 -2.55 -41.15 18.22
CA LEU A 28 -2.77 -40.83 16.80
C LEU A 28 -3.45 -39.47 16.59
N LEU A 29 -4.25 -39.02 17.56
CA LEU A 29 -4.89 -37.72 17.55
C LEU A 29 -3.93 -36.68 18.12
N GLU A 30 -3.02 -36.24 17.26
CA GLU A 30 -2.17 -35.07 17.53
C GLU A 30 -3.06 -33.82 17.58
N ASP A 31 -2.84 -32.94 18.56
CA ASP A 31 -3.53 -31.65 18.66
C ASP A 31 -3.24 -30.84 17.39
N GLU A 32 -4.22 -30.80 16.48
CA GLU A 32 -4.06 -30.15 15.18
C GLU A 32 -3.84 -28.64 15.35
N GLN A 33 -4.27 -28.06 16.47
CA GLN A 33 -3.96 -26.66 16.78
C GLN A 33 -2.45 -26.42 16.86
N LEU A 34 -1.66 -27.35 17.41
CA LEU A 34 -0.20 -27.23 17.48
C LEU A 34 0.45 -27.16 16.09
N LYS A 35 -0.15 -27.78 15.07
CA LYS A 35 0.34 -27.73 13.68
C LYS A 35 0.22 -26.33 13.08
N TYR A 36 -0.72 -25.54 13.57
CA TYR A 36 -1.00 -24.18 13.09
C TYR A 36 -0.56 -23.11 14.09
N GLU A 37 -0.04 -23.48 15.26
CA GLU A 37 0.49 -22.55 16.26
C GLU A 37 1.65 -21.71 15.71
N GLU A 38 2.50 -22.25 14.84
CA GLU A 38 3.58 -21.47 14.24
C GLU A 38 3.02 -20.29 13.45
N LEU A 39 2.04 -20.52 12.56
CA LEU A 39 1.33 -19.45 11.85
C LEU A 39 0.68 -18.46 12.83
N LEU A 40 -0.06 -18.97 13.82
CA LEU A 40 -0.84 -18.12 14.75
C LEU A 40 0.08 -17.29 15.65
N ASN A 41 1.16 -17.87 16.15
CA ASN A 41 2.19 -17.19 16.95
C ASN A 41 2.95 -16.18 16.09
N GLU A 42 3.34 -16.56 14.87
CA GLU A 42 3.98 -15.65 13.94
C GLU A 42 3.06 -14.51 13.51
N ALA A 43 1.73 -14.71 13.53
CA ALA A 43 0.73 -13.67 13.31
C ALA A 43 0.32 -12.90 14.59
N ASN A 44 0.92 -13.21 15.76
CA ASN A 44 0.55 -12.66 17.07
C ASN A 44 -0.94 -12.84 17.45
N VAL A 45 -1.55 -13.95 17.04
CA VAL A 45 -2.94 -14.28 17.35
C VAL A 45 -2.99 -15.05 18.67
N ASN A 46 -3.85 -14.61 19.60
CA ASN A 46 -4.06 -15.33 20.85
C ASN A 46 -4.72 -16.70 20.57
N THR A 47 -4.04 -17.79 20.93
CA THR A 47 -4.44 -19.17 20.63
C THR A 47 -5.44 -19.78 21.63
N GLU A 48 -5.82 -19.04 22.68
CA GLU A 48 -6.76 -19.56 23.69
C GLU A 48 -8.19 -19.76 23.14
N ASN A 49 -8.55 -19.07 22.04
CA ASN A 49 -9.89 -19.13 21.46
C ASN A 49 -10.12 -20.35 20.55
N THR A 50 -11.40 -20.65 20.28
CA THR A 50 -11.83 -21.71 19.33
C THR A 50 -11.87 -21.23 17.89
N SER A 51 -11.86 -19.92 17.65
CA SER A 51 -11.72 -19.32 16.33
C SER A 51 -10.57 -18.34 16.37
N ASN A 52 -9.57 -18.58 15.54
CA ASN A 52 -8.35 -17.78 15.44
C ASN A 52 -8.22 -17.25 14.03
N SER A 53 -7.94 -15.95 13.89
CA SER A 53 -7.78 -15.33 12.58
C SER A 53 -6.48 -14.56 12.46
N ALA A 54 -5.74 -14.78 11.39
CA ALA A 54 -4.48 -14.14 11.07
C ALA A 54 -4.59 -13.34 9.77
N THR A 55 -4.08 -12.10 9.78
CA THR A 55 -3.89 -11.33 8.55
C THR A 55 -2.54 -11.71 7.95
N ILE A 56 -2.56 -12.20 6.72
CA ILE A 56 -1.37 -12.62 5.99
C ILE A 56 -1.39 -12.04 4.58
N TYR A 57 -0.24 -11.99 3.94
CA TYR A 57 -0.15 -11.67 2.53
C TYR A 57 -0.02 -12.98 1.74
N VAL A 58 -1.03 -13.34 0.96
CA VAL A 58 -1.07 -14.56 0.17
C VAL A 58 -0.47 -14.26 -1.19
N LYS A 59 0.60 -14.97 -1.54
CA LYS A 59 1.22 -14.92 -2.87
C LYS A 59 0.45 -15.80 -3.86
N GLU A 60 0.20 -17.04 -3.47
CA GLU A 60 -0.41 -18.03 -4.34
C GLU A 60 -1.34 -18.93 -3.53
N PHE A 61 -2.47 -19.30 -4.12
CA PHE A 61 -3.38 -20.30 -3.57
C PHE A 61 -3.74 -21.34 -4.65
N ASP A 62 -3.36 -22.59 -4.40
CA ASP A 62 -3.79 -23.71 -5.22
C ASP A 62 -5.08 -24.31 -4.65
N SER A 63 -6.21 -23.99 -5.30
CA SER A 63 -7.53 -24.50 -4.90
C SER A 63 -7.69 -26.03 -4.97
N ASN A 64 -6.87 -26.73 -5.75
CA ASN A 64 -6.96 -28.21 -5.85
C ASN A 64 -6.27 -28.90 -4.68
N SER A 65 -5.22 -28.29 -4.13
CA SER A 65 -4.42 -28.84 -3.03
C SER A 65 -4.59 -28.09 -1.71
N CYS A 66 -5.31 -26.97 -1.72
CA CYS A 66 -5.51 -26.04 -0.61
C CYS A 66 -4.21 -25.61 0.05
N ASN A 67 -3.22 -25.38 -0.81
CA ASN A 67 -1.90 -24.92 -0.43
C ASN A 67 -1.84 -23.41 -0.60
N ILE A 68 -1.46 -22.73 0.48
CA ILE A 68 -1.34 -21.28 0.52
C ILE A 68 0.14 -20.95 0.66
N SER A 69 0.68 -20.28 -0.35
CA SER A 69 2.00 -19.62 -0.27
C SER A 69 1.79 -18.22 0.29
N TYR A 70 2.42 -17.89 1.42
CA TYR A 70 2.13 -16.65 2.11
C TYR A 70 3.34 -16.00 2.80
N CYS A 71 3.09 -14.78 3.27
CA CYS A 71 3.95 -14.03 4.15
C CYS A 71 3.20 -13.59 5.41
N VAL A 72 3.87 -13.61 6.54
CA VAL A 72 3.38 -13.04 7.81
C VAL A 72 4.56 -12.40 8.53
N ASN A 73 4.35 -11.19 9.09
CA ASN A 73 5.38 -10.45 9.85
C ASN A 73 6.78 -10.47 9.22
N ASN A 74 6.86 -10.14 7.93
CA ASN A 74 8.08 -10.08 7.13
C ASN A 74 8.82 -11.41 6.91
N LYS A 75 8.21 -12.55 7.24
CA LYS A 75 8.65 -13.88 6.81
C LYS A 75 7.81 -14.32 5.61
N CYS A 76 8.43 -14.50 4.45
CA CYS A 76 7.78 -14.97 3.22
C CYS A 76 8.29 -16.34 2.79
N GLY A 77 7.55 -16.97 1.87
CA GLY A 77 7.87 -18.31 1.35
C GLY A 77 7.36 -19.42 2.26
N LEU A 78 6.51 -19.07 3.23
CA LEU A 78 5.82 -20.01 4.09
C LEU A 78 4.74 -20.72 3.28
N LYS A 79 4.53 -22.00 3.58
CA LYS A 79 3.48 -22.82 2.98
C LYS A 79 2.54 -23.34 4.06
N LEU A 80 1.28 -23.00 3.93
CA LEU A 80 0.22 -23.47 4.79
C LEU A 80 -0.58 -24.52 4.03
N TYR A 81 -0.63 -25.72 4.61
CA TYR A 81 -1.36 -26.86 4.08
C TYR A 81 -2.65 -27.02 4.90
N LEU A 82 -3.79 -26.78 4.27
CA LEU A 82 -5.09 -26.92 4.92
C LEU A 82 -5.94 -27.97 4.19
N PRO A 83 -6.78 -28.74 4.91
CA PRO A 83 -7.63 -29.75 4.29
C PRO A 83 -8.72 -29.10 3.42
N CYS A 84 -8.76 -29.41 2.12
CA CYS A 84 -9.74 -28.83 1.20
C CYS A 84 -11.19 -29.17 1.55
N ASP A 85 -11.44 -30.33 2.15
CA ASP A 85 -12.75 -30.77 2.61
C ASP A 85 -13.28 -29.92 3.78
N LYS A 86 -12.40 -29.19 4.47
CA LYS A 86 -12.72 -28.27 5.57
C LYS A 86 -12.77 -26.80 5.16
N LEU A 87 -12.62 -26.50 3.86
CA LEU A 87 -12.70 -25.14 3.33
C LEU A 87 -14.16 -24.67 3.31
N ASP A 88 -14.48 -23.69 4.15
CA ASP A 88 -15.83 -23.11 4.26
C ASP A 88 -16.03 -21.97 3.26
N LYS A 89 -15.07 -21.04 3.18
CA LYS A 89 -15.14 -19.87 2.29
C LYS A 89 -13.80 -19.54 1.63
N ASN A 90 -13.84 -19.25 0.33
CA ASN A 90 -12.68 -18.82 -0.45
C ASN A 90 -13.01 -17.58 -1.29
N GLU A 91 -12.36 -16.45 -0.97
CA GLU A 91 -12.39 -15.21 -1.75
C GLU A 91 -11.04 -14.88 -2.40
N TYR A 92 -10.10 -15.83 -2.40
CA TYR A 92 -8.83 -15.64 -3.08
C TYR A 92 -9.07 -15.43 -4.58
N SER A 93 -8.54 -14.32 -5.08
CA SER A 93 -8.61 -13.93 -6.49
C SER A 93 -7.22 -13.70 -7.07
N LYS A 94 -6.35 -13.03 -6.31
CA LYS A 94 -4.98 -12.72 -6.69
C LYS A 94 -4.08 -12.57 -5.46
N GLU A 95 -2.77 -12.44 -5.70
CA GLU A 95 -1.80 -12.06 -4.68
C GLU A 95 -2.25 -10.81 -3.90
N GLY A 96 -2.10 -10.80 -2.58
CA GLY A 96 -2.52 -9.67 -1.75
C GLY A 96 -2.76 -10.00 -0.28
N LEU A 97 -3.33 -9.05 0.46
CA LEU A 97 -3.68 -9.22 1.86
C LEU A 97 -4.98 -10.00 2.03
N TYR A 98 -4.94 -11.08 2.81
CA TYR A 98 -6.09 -11.90 3.17
C TYR A 98 -6.12 -12.15 4.67
N LYS A 99 -7.32 -12.41 5.18
CA LYS A 99 -7.53 -12.93 6.51
C LYS A 99 -7.81 -14.43 6.40
N ILE A 100 -6.96 -15.23 7.04
CA ILE A 100 -7.22 -16.65 7.25
C ILE A 100 -7.89 -16.82 8.60
N SER A 101 -9.02 -17.50 8.63
CA SER A 101 -9.69 -17.91 9.86
C SER A 101 -9.63 -19.42 9.98
N LEU A 102 -9.21 -19.90 11.15
CA LEU A 102 -9.15 -21.30 11.52
C LEU A 102 -10.16 -21.53 12.66
N GLY A 103 -11.18 -22.33 12.39
CA GLY A 103 -12.17 -22.77 13.35
C GLY A 103 -11.78 -24.13 13.92
N PHE A 104 -11.70 -24.21 15.24
CA PHE A 104 -11.36 -25.42 15.97
C PHE A 104 -12.52 -25.86 16.85
N GLU A 105 -12.86 -27.14 16.79
CA GLU A 105 -13.83 -27.76 17.70
C GLU A 105 -13.11 -28.60 18.74
N LYS A 106 -13.71 -28.67 19.93
CA LYS A 106 -13.25 -29.55 20.99
C LYS A 106 -13.81 -30.94 20.73
N SER A 107 -12.94 -31.95 20.61
CA SER A 107 -13.38 -33.33 20.41
C SER A 107 -14.28 -33.79 21.57
N GLU A 108 -15.53 -34.17 21.28
CA GLU A 108 -16.46 -34.70 22.28
C GLU A 108 -16.02 -36.07 22.84
N ILE A 109 -15.11 -36.74 22.14
CA ILE A 109 -14.68 -38.11 22.44
C ILE A 109 -13.58 -38.12 23.52
N PHE A 110 -12.82 -37.03 23.71
CA PHE A 110 -11.67 -36.99 24.60
C PHE A 110 -11.73 -35.80 25.59
N VAL A 111 -11.61 -36.11 26.89
CA VAL A 111 -11.76 -35.15 28.00
C VAL A 111 -10.49 -34.27 28.18
N PHE A 112 -9.37 -34.69 27.59
CA PHE A 112 -8.12 -33.94 27.56
C PHE A 112 -8.08 -33.09 26.27
N ARG A 113 -7.43 -31.93 26.33
CA ARG A 113 -7.60 -30.82 25.38
C ARG A 113 -7.16 -31.18 23.95
N ASP A 114 -8.08 -31.75 23.17
CA ASP A 114 -7.86 -31.97 21.74
C ASP A 114 -8.73 -30.98 20.96
N LYS A 115 -8.09 -29.97 20.35
CA LYS A 115 -8.73 -29.07 19.39
C LYS A 115 -8.42 -29.58 17.99
N VAL A 116 -9.46 -29.93 17.26
CA VAL A 116 -9.34 -30.41 15.88
C VAL A 116 -9.77 -29.28 14.96
N LEU A 117 -9.06 -29.08 13.84
CA LEU A 117 -9.50 -28.10 12.85
C LEU A 117 -10.85 -28.58 12.31
N ASP A 118 -11.90 -27.80 12.48
CA ASP A 118 -13.24 -28.11 11.97
C ASP A 118 -13.44 -27.46 10.60
N SER A 119 -13.10 -26.18 10.51
CA SER A 119 -13.28 -25.38 9.31
C SER A 119 -12.18 -24.35 9.17
N TRP A 120 -11.95 -23.92 7.93
CA TRP A 120 -11.12 -22.76 7.67
C TRP A 120 -11.67 -21.94 6.51
N SER A 121 -11.30 -20.67 6.51
CA SER A 121 -11.71 -19.72 5.47
C SER A 121 -10.56 -18.80 5.11
N ILE A 122 -10.48 -18.45 3.84
CA ILE A 122 -9.66 -17.36 3.32
C ILE A 122 -10.59 -16.32 2.72
N TYR A 123 -10.59 -15.14 3.31
CA TYR A 123 -11.40 -14.02 2.85
C TYR A 123 -10.52 -12.78 2.76
N LYS A 124 -10.88 -11.84 1.88
CA LYS A 124 -10.25 -10.53 1.96
C LYS A 124 -10.63 -9.98 3.35
N PRO A 125 -9.68 -9.43 4.13
CA PRO A 125 -10.05 -8.84 5.42
C PRO A 125 -11.24 -7.93 5.15
N ASP A 126 -12.31 -8.08 5.93
CA ASP A 126 -13.48 -7.24 5.79
C ASP A 126 -12.98 -5.80 5.84
N ILE A 127 -12.82 -5.19 4.66
CA ILE A 127 -12.90 -3.76 4.55
C ILE A 127 -14.37 -3.59 4.83
N LYS A 128 -14.71 -3.39 6.11
CA LYS A 128 -16.07 -3.07 6.48
C LYS A 128 -16.57 -2.09 5.41
N GLU A 129 -17.80 -2.24 4.96
CA GLU A 129 -18.44 -1.19 4.16
C GLU A 129 -18.62 0.12 4.95
N GLU A 130 -17.75 0.39 5.92
CA GLU A 130 -17.45 1.72 6.39
C GLU A 130 -16.86 2.47 5.21
N LYS A 131 -17.74 3.18 4.51
CA LYS A 131 -17.36 4.35 3.74
C LYS A 131 -16.59 5.25 4.70
N TYR A 132 -15.27 5.27 4.58
CA TYR A 132 -14.45 6.16 5.38
C TYR A 132 -14.83 7.58 5.01
N GLU A 133 -15.42 8.31 5.95
CA GLU A 133 -15.70 9.72 5.74
C GLU A 133 -14.36 10.44 5.54
N LYS A 134 -14.33 11.44 4.66
CA LYS A 134 -13.17 12.30 4.44
C LYS A 134 -12.55 12.84 5.74
N SER A 135 -13.39 13.06 6.76
CA SER A 135 -12.98 13.46 8.12
C SER A 135 -12.00 12.49 8.77
N PHE A 136 -12.08 11.18 8.48
CA PHE A 136 -11.18 10.15 9.04
C PHE A 136 -9.78 10.29 8.47
N TYR A 137 -9.65 10.58 7.17
CA TYR A 137 -8.37 10.85 6.53
C TYR A 137 -7.75 12.16 7.02
N ILE A 138 -8.57 13.20 7.20
CA ILE A 138 -8.13 14.47 7.80
C ILE A 138 -7.60 14.22 9.22
N ASN A 139 -8.35 13.49 10.05
CA ASN A 139 -7.92 13.17 11.41
C ASN A 139 -6.64 12.34 11.43
N GLY A 140 -6.51 11.36 10.52
CA GLY A 140 -5.28 10.57 10.37
C GLY A 140 -4.06 11.42 10.05
N VAL A 141 -4.18 12.36 9.09
CA VAL A 141 -3.09 13.32 8.80
C VAL A 141 -2.74 14.15 10.02
N LYS A 142 -3.73 14.65 10.76
CA LYS A 142 -3.49 15.45 11.98
C LYS A 142 -2.78 14.63 13.06
N GLU A 143 -3.23 13.41 13.32
CA GLU A 143 -2.59 12.53 14.28
C GLU A 143 -1.13 12.25 13.91
N LEU A 144 -0.85 12.00 12.63
CA LEU A 144 0.51 11.81 12.16
C LEU A 144 1.38 13.05 12.43
N LEU A 145 0.88 14.25 12.09
CA LEU A 145 1.60 15.51 12.27
C LEU A 145 1.79 15.90 13.75
N ASN A 146 0.94 15.39 14.64
CA ASN A 146 1.11 15.54 16.09
C ASN A 146 2.20 14.62 16.65
N ASN A 147 2.43 13.46 16.04
CA ASN A 147 3.46 12.52 16.44
C ASN A 147 4.82 12.83 15.81
N PHE A 148 4.82 13.34 14.57
CA PHE A 148 6.04 13.63 13.82
C PHE A 148 5.95 14.97 13.11
N PRO A 149 7.03 15.79 13.11
CA PRO A 149 7.12 16.91 12.19
C PRO A 149 7.14 16.41 10.74
N ILE A 150 6.76 17.27 9.79
CA ILE A 150 6.63 16.89 8.37
C ILE A 150 7.92 16.27 7.83
N ARG A 151 9.10 16.80 8.19
CA ARG A 151 10.42 16.26 7.80
C ARG A 151 10.68 14.81 8.18
N GLN A 152 9.97 14.28 9.18
CA GLN A 152 10.05 12.87 9.60
C GLN A 152 8.84 12.07 9.10
N GLY A 153 7.63 12.62 9.23
CA GLY A 153 6.39 11.92 8.94
C GLY A 153 5.96 11.88 7.46
N PHE A 154 6.67 12.55 6.53
CA PHE A 154 6.23 12.60 5.13
C PHE A 154 6.28 11.22 4.43
N ALA A 155 7.10 10.29 4.92
CA ALA A 155 7.18 8.91 4.45
C ALA A 155 7.49 7.96 5.62
N CYS A 156 6.69 6.90 5.76
CA CYS A 156 6.85 5.92 6.83
C CYS A 156 6.64 4.49 6.32
N LEU A 157 7.40 3.56 6.89
CA LEU A 157 7.19 2.12 6.73
C LEU A 157 6.31 1.62 7.87
N ILE A 158 5.24 0.92 7.50
CA ILE A 158 4.24 0.39 8.41
C ILE A 158 4.32 -1.13 8.39
N SER A 159 4.26 -1.70 9.60
CA SER A 159 4.14 -3.15 9.79
C SER A 159 2.85 -3.69 9.13
N LEU A 160 2.85 -4.98 8.80
CA LEU A 160 1.61 -5.66 8.41
C LEU A 160 0.61 -5.72 9.56
N LYS A 161 1.14 -5.77 10.80
CA LYS A 161 0.36 -5.52 12.01
C LYS A 161 -0.05 -4.04 12.00
N ILE A 162 -1.34 -3.79 12.01
CA ILE A 162 -1.86 -2.43 12.11
C ILE A 162 -1.52 -1.95 13.53
N ASP A 163 -0.62 -0.97 13.62
CA ASP A 163 -0.12 -0.38 14.86
C ASP A 163 -0.25 1.16 14.77
N GLU A 164 -0.39 1.81 15.92
CA GLU A 164 -0.51 3.28 16.05
C GLU A 164 0.63 4.05 15.36
N PRO A 165 0.40 5.28 14.85
CA PRO A 165 1.41 6.08 14.15
C PRO A 165 2.73 6.25 14.90
N GLU A 166 2.70 6.38 16.22
CA GLU A 166 3.89 6.49 17.08
C GLU A 166 4.87 5.31 16.95
N ASN A 167 4.40 4.15 16.48
CA ASN A 167 5.20 2.93 16.30
C ASN A 167 5.69 2.74 14.86
N TRP A 168 5.39 3.67 13.95
CA TRP A 168 5.78 3.57 12.54
C TRP A 168 7.28 3.87 12.37
N ILE A 169 7.90 3.19 11.40
CA ILE A 169 9.31 3.43 11.06
C ILE A 169 9.35 4.54 10.02
N CYS A 170 9.39 5.77 10.50
CA CYS A 170 9.44 6.98 9.66
C CYS A 170 10.87 7.39 9.33
N ASN A 171 11.02 8.30 8.35
CA ASN A 171 12.33 8.67 7.82
C ASN A 171 13.24 9.30 8.91
N SER A 172 14.43 8.72 9.09
CA SER A 172 15.47 9.24 9.99
C SER A 172 16.45 10.18 9.29
N ASP A 173 16.63 10.00 7.97
CA ASP A 173 17.67 10.67 7.20
C ASP A 173 17.04 11.77 6.37
N PHE A 174 17.04 12.97 6.95
CA PHE A 174 16.43 14.14 6.35
C PHE A 174 17.22 14.63 5.13
N SER A 175 16.54 14.80 4.01
CA SER A 175 17.03 15.52 2.84
C SER A 175 15.89 16.31 2.20
N ILE A 176 16.22 17.46 1.64
CA ILE A 176 15.26 18.25 0.86
C ILE A 176 14.97 17.50 -0.43
N THR A 177 13.74 17.00 -0.55
CA THR A 177 13.27 16.22 -1.69
C THR A 177 11.90 16.70 -2.13
N TYR A 178 11.55 16.39 -3.37
CA TYR A 178 10.22 16.59 -3.96
C TYR A 178 9.06 16.22 -3.02
N ASP A 179 9.01 14.98 -2.54
CA ASP A 179 7.90 14.48 -1.72
C ASP A 179 7.76 15.26 -0.41
N TYR A 180 8.88 15.62 0.21
CA TYR A 180 8.90 16.40 1.45
C TYR A 180 8.41 17.84 1.21
N LEU A 181 8.99 18.57 0.26
CA LEU A 181 8.60 19.97 0.00
C LEU A 181 7.15 20.07 -0.47
N LYS A 182 6.72 19.13 -1.31
CA LYS A 182 5.33 19.04 -1.74
C LYS A 182 4.39 18.72 -0.59
N SER A 183 4.78 17.85 0.35
CA SER A 183 3.98 17.57 1.55
C SER A 183 3.78 18.81 2.42
N ILE A 184 4.79 19.67 2.57
CA ILE A 184 4.63 20.96 3.27
C ILE A 184 3.58 21.82 2.57
N TYR A 185 3.73 22.01 1.26
CA TYR A 185 2.83 22.87 0.48
C TYR A 185 1.39 22.33 0.49
N LEU A 186 1.19 21.03 0.31
CA LEU A 186 -0.15 20.44 0.33
C LEU A 186 -0.77 20.48 1.73
N THR A 187 0.03 20.34 2.80
CA THR A 187 -0.46 20.52 4.17
C THR A 187 -0.93 21.96 4.39
N TYR A 188 -0.21 22.94 3.85
CA TYR A 188 -0.60 24.34 3.88
C TYR A 188 -1.91 24.61 3.14
N GLU A 189 -2.02 24.12 1.90
CA GLU A 189 -3.23 24.27 1.09
C GLU A 189 -4.44 23.63 1.77
N LEU A 190 -4.26 22.45 2.36
CA LEU A 190 -5.32 21.77 3.11
C LEU A 190 -5.70 22.55 4.37
N GLY A 191 -4.71 22.99 5.16
CA GLY A 191 -4.94 23.82 6.35
C GLY A 191 -5.68 25.11 6.02
N LYS A 192 -5.38 25.75 4.90
CA LYS A 192 -6.13 26.90 4.39
C LYS A 192 -7.55 26.55 3.97
N LYS A 193 -7.73 25.49 3.15
CA LYS A 193 -9.04 25.03 2.66
C LYS A 193 -9.98 24.71 3.83
N LEU A 194 -9.45 24.15 4.91
CA LEU A 194 -10.21 23.76 6.10
C LEU A 194 -10.27 24.83 7.21
N ASN A 195 -9.50 25.92 7.11
CA ASN A 195 -9.22 26.84 8.22
C ASN A 195 -8.70 26.12 9.48
N ASP A 196 -7.82 25.13 9.30
CA ASP A 196 -7.25 24.33 10.39
C ASP A 196 -5.91 24.91 10.86
N ASN A 197 -5.94 25.61 12.01
CA ASN A 197 -4.75 26.22 12.60
C ASN A 197 -3.69 25.20 13.05
N GLU A 198 -4.07 23.97 13.36
CA GLU A 198 -3.13 22.94 13.79
C GLU A 198 -2.21 22.54 12.61
N MET A 199 -2.80 22.26 11.45
CA MET A 199 -2.05 21.98 10.22
C MET A 199 -1.19 23.16 9.79
N LEU A 200 -1.73 24.38 9.87
CA LEU A 200 -0.97 25.60 9.54
C LEU A 200 0.21 25.82 10.50
N ASN A 201 0.06 25.48 11.78
CA ASN A 201 1.16 25.54 12.75
C ASN A 201 2.24 24.51 12.45
N SER A 202 1.89 23.28 12.07
CA SER A 202 2.86 22.27 11.64
C SER A 202 3.66 22.73 10.42
N VAL A 203 3.03 23.41 9.46
CA VAL A 203 3.72 24.03 8.31
C VAL A 203 4.67 25.13 8.77
N ASN A 204 4.21 26.04 9.64
CA ASN A 204 5.04 27.14 10.15
C ASN A 204 6.26 26.63 10.91
N GLU A 205 6.12 25.58 11.72
CA GLU A 205 7.24 24.93 12.39
C GLU A 205 8.27 24.41 11.37
N GLU A 206 7.80 23.76 10.31
CA GLU A 206 8.67 23.21 9.27
C GLU A 206 9.40 24.32 8.48
N ILE A 207 8.71 25.39 8.11
CA ILE A 207 9.31 26.57 7.47
C ILE A 207 10.34 27.24 8.40
N MET A 208 10.05 27.37 9.69
CA MET A 208 11.00 27.90 10.68
C MET A 208 12.25 27.01 10.80
N TYR A 209 12.07 25.69 10.82
CA TYR A 209 13.17 24.73 10.82
C TYR A 209 14.05 24.90 9.56
N LEU A 210 13.45 24.90 8.37
CA LEU A 210 14.18 25.11 7.11
C LEU A 210 14.94 26.43 7.11
N ASN A 211 14.31 27.54 7.49
CA ASN A 211 14.97 28.85 7.52
C ASN A 211 16.12 28.92 8.53
N SER A 212 15.99 28.23 9.68
CA SER A 212 17.04 28.21 10.71
C SER A 212 18.26 27.37 10.32
N ASN A 213 18.12 26.48 9.33
CA ASN A 213 19.17 25.56 8.88
C ASN A 213 19.58 25.79 7.41
N SER A 214 19.27 26.96 6.84
CA SER A 214 19.47 27.24 5.41
C SER A 214 20.91 27.04 4.94
N GLU A 215 21.91 27.43 5.75
CA GLU A 215 23.32 27.32 5.38
C GLU A 215 23.80 25.88 5.13
N GLU A 216 23.31 24.93 5.92
CA GLU A 216 23.66 23.52 5.80
C GLU A 216 22.90 22.89 4.63
N LEU A 217 21.60 23.14 4.58
CA LEU A 217 20.70 22.50 3.61
C LEU A 217 21.02 22.97 2.19
N ILE A 218 21.16 24.27 1.94
CA ILE A 218 21.45 24.79 0.59
C ILE A 218 22.79 24.29 0.03
N LYS A 219 23.78 24.00 0.89
CA LYS A 219 25.09 23.49 0.46
C LYS A 219 25.11 22.00 0.14
N ALA A 220 24.02 21.28 0.39
CA ALA A 220 23.92 19.87 0.03
C ALA A 220 23.96 19.67 -1.49
N GLU A 221 24.35 18.47 -1.92
CA GLU A 221 24.36 18.12 -3.34
C GLU A 221 22.95 17.70 -3.77
N TYR A 222 22.40 18.42 -4.75
CA TYR A 222 21.06 18.18 -5.27
C TYR A 222 21.12 17.61 -6.67
N ASN A 223 20.38 16.52 -6.89
CA ASN A 223 20.26 15.91 -8.22
C ASN A 223 19.27 16.65 -9.13
N PHE A 224 18.41 17.51 -8.56
CA PHE A 224 17.35 18.22 -9.26
C PHE A 224 17.13 19.60 -8.63
N PRO A 225 16.81 20.65 -9.40
CA PRO A 225 16.29 21.89 -8.85
C PRO A 225 14.87 21.63 -8.35
N GLU A 226 14.69 21.76 -7.04
CA GLU A 226 13.46 21.39 -6.36
C GLU A 226 12.37 22.46 -6.56
N ALA A 227 11.45 22.25 -7.51
CA ALA A 227 10.49 23.28 -7.96
C ALA A 227 9.59 23.81 -6.84
N TYR A 228 9.23 22.97 -5.86
CA TYR A 228 8.37 23.37 -4.74
C TYR A 228 9.00 24.41 -3.82
N ILE A 229 10.31 24.69 -3.91
CA ILE A 229 10.92 25.84 -3.24
C ILE A 229 10.19 27.13 -3.63
N LEU A 230 9.81 27.30 -4.89
CA LEU A 230 9.09 28.49 -5.37
C LEU A 230 7.75 28.66 -4.65
N LYS A 231 7.00 27.57 -4.54
CA LYS A 231 5.72 27.52 -3.82
C LYS A 231 5.89 27.78 -2.32
N LEU A 232 6.97 27.29 -1.73
CA LEU A 232 7.23 27.45 -0.31
C LEU A 232 7.70 28.87 0.04
N ILE A 233 8.38 29.56 -0.87
CA ILE A 233 8.76 30.98 -0.69
C ILE A 233 7.51 31.85 -0.54
N ASP A 234 6.47 31.61 -1.35
CA ASP A 234 5.20 32.33 -1.26
C ASP A 234 4.49 32.18 0.10
N ILE A 235 4.87 31.16 0.88
CA ILE A 235 4.30 30.89 2.21
C ILE A 235 5.30 31.09 3.36
N GLY A 236 6.49 31.67 3.08
CA GLY A 236 7.44 32.12 4.10
C GLY A 236 8.80 31.41 4.14
N LEU A 237 9.11 30.51 3.20
CA LEU A 237 10.47 30.00 3.03
C LEU A 237 11.42 31.12 2.59
N SER A 238 12.65 31.12 3.10
CA SER A 238 13.67 32.10 2.74
C SER A 238 14.01 32.04 1.24
N GLU A 239 14.10 33.20 0.59
CA GLU A 239 14.53 33.32 -0.81
C GLU A 239 15.95 32.79 -1.05
N GLU A 240 16.76 32.62 0.00
CA GLU A 240 18.10 32.00 -0.13
C GLU A 240 18.04 30.61 -0.77
N TYR A 241 16.94 29.88 -0.57
CA TYR A 241 16.72 28.56 -1.18
C TYR A 241 16.60 28.60 -2.70
N LEU A 242 16.38 29.76 -3.32
CA LEU A 242 16.42 29.92 -4.78
C LEU A 242 17.78 29.52 -5.36
N LYS A 243 18.86 29.54 -4.57
CA LYS A 243 20.18 29.05 -5.00
C LYS A 243 20.15 27.61 -5.51
N ILE A 244 19.34 26.74 -4.90
CA ILE A 244 19.17 25.35 -5.33
C ILE A 244 18.63 25.27 -6.77
N ILE A 245 17.84 26.27 -7.18
CA ILE A 245 17.29 26.35 -8.54
C ILE A 245 18.26 27.10 -9.47
N SER A 246 18.81 28.23 -9.04
CA SER A 246 19.65 29.08 -9.90
C SER A 246 20.98 28.47 -10.25
N ASP A 247 21.52 27.62 -9.38
CA ASP A 247 22.82 26.98 -9.58
C ASP A 247 22.71 25.71 -10.45
N PHE A 248 21.49 25.32 -10.83
CA PHE A 248 21.27 24.18 -11.70
C PHE A 248 21.55 24.53 -13.16
N GLU A 249 22.60 23.93 -13.71
CA GLU A 249 22.87 23.97 -15.14
C GLU A 249 21.99 22.95 -15.87
N ILE A 250 21.10 23.44 -16.75
CA ILE A 250 20.24 22.59 -17.57
C ILE A 250 21.10 21.75 -18.52
N PRO A 251 21.08 20.41 -18.41
CA PRO A 251 21.83 19.56 -19.32
C PRO A 251 21.30 19.69 -20.76
N GLU A 252 22.17 19.55 -21.75
CA GLU A 252 21.74 19.49 -23.15
C GLU A 252 20.74 18.34 -23.33
N TYR A 253 19.56 18.66 -23.85
CA TYR A 253 18.49 17.70 -24.07
C TYR A 253 17.95 17.80 -25.50
N ARG A 254 17.38 16.70 -25.99
CA ARG A 254 16.69 16.67 -27.28
C ARG A 254 15.21 16.83 -27.04
N VAL A 255 14.59 17.74 -27.80
CA VAL A 255 13.14 17.89 -27.85
C VAL A 255 12.52 16.53 -28.18
N GLN A 256 11.65 16.06 -27.29
CA GLN A 256 10.93 14.82 -27.45
C GLN A 256 9.56 15.10 -28.05
N THR A 257 9.09 14.22 -28.92
CA THR A 257 7.68 14.14 -29.28
C THR A 257 7.07 13.00 -28.49
N LEU A 258 5.93 13.25 -27.84
CA LEU A 258 5.20 12.21 -27.13
C LEU A 258 4.70 11.18 -28.14
N THR A 259 5.07 9.92 -27.95
CA THR A 259 4.60 8.80 -28.75
C THR A 259 3.71 7.95 -27.87
N ILE A 260 2.40 8.04 -28.09
CA ILE A 260 1.43 7.18 -27.40
C ILE A 260 1.50 5.80 -28.05
N HIS A 261 1.71 4.77 -27.23
CA HIS A 261 1.87 3.40 -27.71
C HIS A 261 0.50 2.71 -27.82
N ASP A 262 0.10 2.34 -29.04
CA ASP A 262 -1.10 1.52 -29.26
C ASP A 262 -0.78 0.04 -28.94
N SER A 263 -1.50 -0.53 -27.97
CA SER A 263 -1.59 -1.97 -27.57
C SER A 263 -0.78 -2.49 -26.36
N LEU A 264 -1.44 -3.38 -25.59
CA LEU A 264 -0.88 -4.28 -24.58
C LEU A 264 -0.63 -5.69 -25.18
N PRO A 265 0.60 -6.22 -25.12
CA PRO A 265 0.82 -7.66 -25.00
C PRO A 265 1.52 -8.06 -23.69
N TYR A 266 1.93 -7.08 -22.89
CA TYR A 266 2.66 -7.29 -21.65
C TYR A 266 2.13 -6.33 -20.59
N LEU A 267 1.44 -6.88 -19.60
CA LEU A 267 1.25 -6.23 -18.31
C LEU A 267 2.68 -6.03 -17.74
N PRO A 268 3.16 -4.81 -17.48
CA PRO A 268 4.43 -4.62 -16.78
C PRO A 268 4.45 -5.44 -15.49
N ASN A 269 5.60 -5.92 -15.01
CA ASN A 269 5.58 -6.67 -13.73
C ASN A 269 5.00 -5.77 -12.61
N GLU A 270 4.26 -6.30 -11.64
CA GLU A 270 3.63 -5.52 -10.54
C GLU A 270 4.62 -4.58 -9.81
N GLY A 271 5.91 -4.95 -9.77
CA GLY A 271 6.99 -4.10 -9.26
C GLY A 271 7.30 -2.83 -10.09
N GLU A 272 6.68 -2.65 -11.26
CA GLU A 272 6.92 -1.52 -12.17
C GLU A 272 5.87 -0.41 -12.09
N ILE A 273 4.71 -0.64 -11.48
CA ILE A 273 3.65 0.40 -11.31
C ILE A 273 4.16 1.57 -10.45
N LEU A 274 4.99 1.24 -9.46
CA LEU A 274 5.74 2.20 -8.64
C LEU A 274 7.24 2.18 -9.00
N SER A 275 7.57 1.83 -10.26
CA SER A 275 8.97 1.88 -10.67
C SER A 275 9.50 3.31 -10.51
N LYS A 276 10.81 3.39 -10.30
CA LYS A 276 11.54 4.66 -10.36
C LYS A 276 11.17 5.51 -11.59
N ARG A 277 10.84 4.88 -12.72
CA ARG A 277 10.45 5.60 -13.95
C ARG A 277 9.09 6.29 -13.85
N TYR A 278 8.07 5.65 -13.28
CA TYR A 278 6.77 6.28 -13.08
C TYR A 278 6.87 7.45 -12.10
N VAL A 279 7.60 7.27 -10.99
CA VAL A 279 7.86 8.35 -10.03
C VAL A 279 8.61 9.52 -10.67
N ASP A 280 9.56 9.24 -11.57
CA ASP A 280 10.25 10.28 -12.35
C ASP A 280 9.29 11.03 -13.28
N ILE A 281 8.38 10.33 -14.00
CA ILE A 281 7.35 10.97 -14.85
C ILE A 281 6.47 11.90 -14.02
N LEU A 282 5.98 11.41 -12.88
CA LEU A 282 5.15 12.18 -11.94
C LEU A 282 5.86 13.48 -11.52
N ARG A 283 7.09 13.35 -11.01
CA ARG A 283 7.89 14.48 -10.53
C ARG A 283 8.20 15.49 -11.64
N TYR A 284 8.68 15.03 -12.80
CA TYR A 284 9.04 15.92 -13.90
C TYR A 284 7.83 16.66 -14.49
N SER A 285 6.68 15.99 -14.62
CA SER A 285 5.44 16.66 -15.04
C SER A 285 4.95 17.70 -14.04
N ASP A 286 5.10 17.43 -12.74
CA ASP A 286 4.75 18.38 -11.69
C ASP A 286 5.70 19.59 -11.71
N TYR A 287 7.00 19.35 -11.92
CA TYR A 287 8.00 20.42 -12.05
C TYR A 287 7.77 21.28 -13.28
N HIS A 288 7.43 20.67 -14.42
CA HIS A 288 7.00 21.41 -15.60
C HIS A 288 5.89 22.41 -15.26
N THR A 289 4.86 21.95 -14.53
CA THR A 289 3.71 22.77 -14.13
C THR A 289 4.15 23.91 -13.22
N VAL A 290 4.87 23.62 -12.14
CA VAL A 290 5.32 24.63 -11.17
C VAL A 290 6.23 25.65 -11.84
N PHE A 291 7.27 25.24 -12.57
CA PHE A 291 8.16 26.20 -13.25
C PHE A 291 7.43 27.06 -14.28
N ASN A 292 6.43 26.51 -14.98
CA ASN A 292 5.60 27.28 -15.90
C ASN A 292 4.80 28.37 -15.18
N GLU A 293 4.20 28.06 -14.02
CA GLU A 293 3.43 29.01 -13.21
C GLU A 293 4.28 30.21 -12.73
N TYR A 294 5.58 30.01 -12.51
CA TYR A 294 6.52 31.08 -12.14
C TYR A 294 7.26 31.69 -13.34
N GLY A 295 6.89 31.36 -14.57
CA GLY A 295 7.48 31.95 -15.79
C GLY A 295 8.90 31.49 -16.10
N MET A 296 9.35 30.34 -15.55
CA MET A 296 10.67 29.76 -15.81
C MET A 296 10.61 28.81 -17.02
N GLU A 297 10.42 29.39 -18.22
CA GLU A 297 10.13 28.65 -19.46
C GLU A 297 11.18 27.58 -19.83
N GLU A 298 12.47 27.88 -19.65
CA GLU A 298 13.55 26.96 -20.04
C GLU A 298 13.58 25.70 -19.17
N LEU A 299 13.50 25.86 -17.84
CA LEU A 299 13.38 24.76 -16.88
C LEU A 299 12.08 24.00 -17.09
N SER A 300 10.97 24.71 -17.27
CA SER A 300 9.67 24.11 -17.54
C SER A 300 9.72 23.22 -18.79
N SER A 301 10.35 23.71 -19.87
CA SER A 301 10.53 22.96 -21.11
C SER A 301 11.43 21.74 -20.93
N TYR A 302 12.55 21.89 -20.21
CA TYR A 302 13.43 20.77 -19.88
C TYR A 302 12.68 19.64 -19.16
N TYR A 303 11.91 19.98 -18.14
CA TYR A 303 11.18 19.00 -17.34
C TYR A 303 10.03 18.33 -18.09
N TYR A 304 9.33 19.06 -18.96
CA TYR A 304 8.37 18.44 -19.87
C TYR A 304 9.06 17.40 -20.77
N ASN A 305 10.19 17.75 -21.38
CA ASN A 305 10.92 16.86 -22.27
C ASN A 305 11.46 15.63 -21.55
N GLU A 306 11.98 15.77 -20.32
CA GLU A 306 12.39 14.62 -19.52
C GLU A 306 11.21 13.72 -19.17
N SER A 307 10.05 14.28 -18.80
CA SER A 307 8.84 13.48 -18.55
C SER A 307 8.44 12.66 -19.78
N VAL A 308 8.38 13.29 -20.96
CA VAL A 308 8.07 12.62 -22.23
C VAL A 308 9.13 11.57 -22.57
N ARG A 309 10.42 11.87 -22.38
CA ARG A 309 11.51 10.92 -22.63
C ARG A 309 11.35 9.65 -21.80
N ARG A 310 11.01 9.80 -20.51
CA ARG A 310 10.81 8.66 -19.59
C ARG A 310 9.61 7.83 -20.02
N TYR A 311 8.49 8.47 -20.32
CA TYR A 311 7.30 7.79 -20.83
C TYR A 311 7.59 7.04 -22.13
N ASN A 312 8.15 7.70 -23.15
CA ASN A 312 8.47 7.06 -24.44
C ASN A 312 9.43 5.86 -24.31
N SER A 313 10.26 5.85 -23.26
CA SER A 313 11.21 4.76 -22.96
C SER A 313 10.63 3.64 -22.10
N SER A 314 9.39 3.79 -21.62
CA SER A 314 8.66 2.80 -20.82
C SER A 314 7.68 1.99 -21.66
N GLU A 315 7.26 0.86 -21.12
CA GLU A 315 6.16 0.02 -21.65
C GLU A 315 4.79 0.50 -21.13
N TYR A 316 4.72 1.72 -20.58
CA TYR A 316 3.49 2.27 -20.05
C TYR A 316 2.54 2.65 -21.17
N VAL A 317 1.38 2.00 -21.20
CA VAL A 317 0.30 2.34 -22.14
C VAL A 317 -0.42 3.60 -21.64
N VAL A 318 -1.13 3.51 -20.51
CA VAL A 318 -1.85 4.66 -19.93
C VAL A 318 -1.10 5.31 -18.77
N ASN A 319 -0.30 4.55 -18.01
CA ASN A 319 0.42 5.07 -16.85
C ASN A 319 1.34 6.24 -17.22
N GLY A 320 1.19 7.38 -16.53
CA GLY A 320 1.93 8.61 -16.75
C GLY A 320 1.29 9.55 -17.77
N LEU A 321 0.35 9.09 -18.61
CA LEU A 321 -0.33 9.96 -19.57
C LEU A 321 -1.29 10.92 -18.91
N CYS A 322 -1.99 10.53 -17.84
CA CYS A 322 -2.85 11.45 -17.12
C CYS A 322 -2.03 12.55 -16.45
N THR A 323 -0.89 12.16 -15.89
CA THR A 323 0.08 13.10 -15.32
C THR A 323 0.59 14.10 -16.37
N ILE A 324 1.08 13.63 -17.53
CA ILE A 324 1.58 14.48 -18.63
C ILE A 324 0.44 15.33 -19.23
N GLY A 325 -0.73 14.73 -19.43
CA GLY A 325 -1.91 15.40 -19.95
C GLY A 325 -2.38 16.52 -19.04
N TYR A 326 -2.39 16.30 -17.72
CA TYR A 326 -2.76 17.32 -16.73
C TYR A 326 -1.81 18.51 -16.76
N SER A 327 -0.50 18.26 -16.79
CA SER A 327 0.53 19.31 -16.76
C SER A 327 0.50 20.17 -18.04
N THR A 328 0.20 19.57 -19.19
CA THR A 328 0.13 20.27 -20.48
C THR A 328 -1.25 20.75 -20.89
N SER A 329 -2.31 20.30 -20.21
CA SER A 329 -3.71 20.54 -20.61
C SER A 329 -4.01 20.06 -22.03
N ASN A 330 -3.43 18.93 -22.45
CA ASN A 330 -3.48 18.46 -23.83
C ASN A 330 -4.77 17.64 -24.13
N PRO A 331 -5.67 18.13 -25.01
CA PRO A 331 -6.93 17.44 -25.32
C PRO A 331 -6.75 16.11 -26.06
N ASP A 332 -5.71 15.96 -26.87
CA ASP A 332 -5.46 14.73 -27.62
C ASP A 332 -5.02 13.59 -26.69
N ILE A 333 -4.18 13.91 -25.70
CA ILE A 333 -3.82 12.97 -24.62
C ILE A 333 -5.06 12.58 -23.83
N TYR A 334 -5.90 13.56 -23.45
CA TYR A 334 -7.11 13.28 -22.70
C TYR A 334 -8.05 12.34 -23.45
N LYS A 335 -8.27 12.58 -24.74
CA LYS A 335 -9.14 11.73 -25.56
C LYS A 335 -8.66 10.28 -25.57
N TYR A 336 -7.36 10.06 -25.80
CA TYR A 336 -6.77 8.73 -25.77
C TYR A 336 -6.94 8.05 -24.41
N VAL A 337 -6.55 8.75 -23.33
CA VAL A 337 -6.65 8.25 -21.95
C VAL A 337 -8.08 7.88 -21.59
N LYS A 338 -9.05 8.72 -21.96
CA LYS A 338 -10.46 8.49 -21.70
C LYS A 338 -10.95 7.22 -22.39
N ASP A 339 -10.72 7.10 -23.70
CA ASP A 339 -11.19 5.94 -24.48
C ASP A 339 -10.58 4.64 -23.94
N GLU A 340 -9.28 4.64 -23.59
CA GLU A 340 -8.57 3.47 -23.10
C GLU A 340 -8.98 3.09 -21.66
N LEU A 341 -9.11 4.06 -20.74
CA LEU A 341 -9.56 3.79 -19.37
C LEU A 341 -11.00 3.29 -19.31
N GLU A 342 -11.91 3.86 -20.10
CA GLU A 342 -13.29 3.38 -20.14
C GLU A 342 -13.36 1.95 -20.68
N PHE A 343 -12.54 1.62 -21.68
CA PHE A 343 -12.40 0.26 -22.17
C PHE A 343 -11.91 -0.69 -21.06
N ILE A 344 -10.79 -0.37 -20.42
CA ILE A 344 -10.20 -1.16 -19.32
C ILE A 344 -11.24 -1.40 -18.21
N ILE A 345 -11.86 -0.33 -17.70
CA ILE A 345 -12.85 -0.41 -16.61
C ILE A 345 -14.05 -1.27 -17.02
N SER A 346 -14.60 -1.08 -18.23
CA SER A 346 -15.77 -1.83 -18.70
C SER A 346 -15.50 -3.31 -18.95
N SER A 347 -14.24 -3.68 -19.19
CA SER A 347 -13.82 -5.05 -19.46
C SER A 347 -13.62 -5.90 -18.19
N ASN A 348 -13.76 -5.31 -16.99
CA ASN A 348 -13.41 -5.93 -15.70
C ASN A 348 -11.98 -6.50 -15.69
N GLY A 349 -11.06 -5.91 -16.45
CA GLY A 349 -9.66 -6.31 -16.49
C GLY A 349 -8.97 -5.92 -15.19
N ASP A 350 -8.25 -6.86 -14.56
CA ASP A 350 -7.27 -6.58 -13.50
C ASP A 350 -6.03 -5.89 -14.11
N ASP A 351 -6.19 -4.68 -14.65
CA ASP A 351 -5.11 -3.92 -15.27
C ASP A 351 -4.33 -3.12 -14.21
N LEU A 352 -3.01 -3.10 -14.38
CA LEU A 352 -2.05 -2.52 -13.43
C LEU A 352 -2.22 -1.01 -13.21
N ILE A 353 -2.81 -0.30 -14.18
CA ILE A 353 -3.18 1.11 -13.97
C ILE A 353 -4.26 1.27 -12.90
N LEU A 354 -5.19 0.31 -12.79
CA LEU A 354 -6.25 0.31 -11.78
C LEU A 354 -5.72 -0.03 -10.38
N GLU A 355 -4.42 -0.30 -10.23
CA GLU A 355 -3.75 -0.44 -8.93
C GLU A 355 -2.90 0.81 -8.59
N ASN A 356 -2.87 1.83 -9.45
CA ASN A 356 -2.10 3.07 -9.26
C ASN A 356 -3.00 4.24 -8.83
N ILE A 357 -3.24 4.37 -7.53
CA ILE A 357 -4.08 5.44 -6.94
C ILE A 357 -3.67 6.83 -7.43
N THR A 358 -2.37 7.12 -7.41
CA THR A 358 -1.85 8.43 -7.79
C THR A 358 -2.16 8.77 -9.26
N GLU A 359 -2.04 7.80 -10.17
CA GLU A 359 -2.35 8.04 -11.59
C GLU A 359 -3.85 8.22 -11.79
N LEU A 360 -4.70 7.39 -11.16
CA LEU A 360 -6.16 7.53 -11.27
C LEU A 360 -6.65 8.91 -10.78
N PHE A 361 -6.07 9.42 -9.68
CA PHE A 361 -6.34 10.80 -9.25
C PHE A 361 -5.93 11.83 -10.28
N LYS A 362 -4.75 11.67 -10.92
CA LYS A 362 -4.32 12.56 -12.00
C LYS A 362 -5.24 12.48 -13.21
N CYS A 363 -5.79 11.31 -13.52
CA CYS A 363 -6.80 11.15 -14.59
C CYS A 363 -8.08 11.90 -14.26
N SER A 364 -8.51 11.87 -13.00
CA SER A 364 -9.68 12.61 -12.55
C SER A 364 -9.45 14.12 -12.66
N LEU A 365 -8.32 14.62 -12.14
CA LEU A 365 -7.94 16.03 -12.26
C LEU A 365 -7.81 16.49 -13.71
N LEU A 366 -7.28 15.64 -14.61
CA LEU A 366 -7.25 15.93 -16.04
C LEU A 366 -8.68 16.00 -16.62
N SER A 367 -9.55 15.08 -16.22
CA SER A 367 -10.96 15.07 -16.64
C SER A 367 -11.68 16.35 -16.25
N ASP A 368 -11.51 16.80 -15.01
CA ASP A 368 -12.06 18.06 -14.51
C ASP A 368 -11.52 19.26 -15.31
N LYS A 369 -10.20 19.27 -15.57
CA LYS A 369 -9.54 20.33 -16.36
C LYS A 369 -10.03 20.36 -17.81
N MET A 370 -10.49 19.23 -18.34
CA MET A 370 -11.08 19.10 -19.68
C MET A 370 -12.60 19.25 -19.68
N GLU A 371 -13.21 19.55 -18.53
CA GLU A 371 -14.67 19.70 -18.34
C GLU A 371 -15.47 18.49 -18.88
N SER A 372 -14.92 17.29 -18.67
CA SER A 372 -15.50 16.02 -19.14
C SER A 372 -15.34 14.95 -18.06
N THR A 373 -15.99 13.80 -18.26
CA THR A 373 -15.93 12.65 -17.33
C THR A 373 -15.34 11.42 -18.02
N ILE A 374 -14.61 10.61 -17.27
CA ILE A 374 -14.20 9.24 -17.65
C ILE A 374 -15.14 8.29 -16.91
N ASN A 375 -15.95 7.54 -17.67
CA ASN A 375 -16.97 6.66 -17.10
C ASN A 375 -16.37 5.58 -16.20
N GLY A 376 -16.92 5.43 -14.99
CA GLY A 376 -16.47 4.42 -14.02
C GLY A 376 -15.22 4.79 -13.21
N LEU A 377 -14.46 5.82 -13.60
CA LEU A 377 -13.21 6.21 -12.92
C LEU A 377 -13.41 6.51 -11.43
N SER A 378 -14.47 7.24 -11.07
CA SER A 378 -14.76 7.56 -9.66
C SER A 378 -14.99 6.31 -8.81
N ASN A 379 -15.66 5.29 -9.36
CA ASN A 379 -15.93 4.06 -8.63
C ASN A 379 -14.64 3.26 -8.44
N GLU A 380 -13.75 3.27 -9.44
CA GLU A 380 -12.46 2.57 -9.33
C GLU A 380 -11.54 3.26 -8.33
N ILE A 381 -11.50 4.60 -8.34
CA ILE A 381 -10.78 5.36 -7.31
C ILE A 381 -11.29 5.01 -5.91
N GLU A 382 -12.61 5.02 -5.69
CA GLU A 382 -13.21 4.69 -4.38
C GLU A 382 -12.87 3.24 -3.98
N SER A 383 -12.98 2.29 -4.92
CA SER A 383 -12.62 0.89 -4.72
C SER A 383 -11.16 0.73 -4.32
N LEU A 384 -10.24 1.36 -5.05
CA LEU A 384 -8.81 1.22 -4.83
C LEU A 384 -8.35 1.93 -3.55
N VAL A 385 -8.83 3.15 -3.28
CA VAL A 385 -8.58 3.85 -2.01
C VAL A 385 -9.01 2.97 -0.84
N LYS A 386 -10.20 2.37 -0.92
CA LYS A 386 -10.72 1.49 0.11
C LYS A 386 -9.85 0.24 0.31
N ARG A 387 -9.34 -0.36 -0.76
CA ARG A 387 -8.39 -1.50 -0.71
C ARG A 387 -7.03 -1.13 -0.11
N SER A 388 -6.61 0.11 -0.31
CA SER A 388 -5.31 0.64 0.15
C SER A 388 -5.42 1.45 1.44
N THR A 389 -6.55 1.42 2.14
CA THR A 389 -6.72 2.13 3.40
C THR A 389 -6.48 1.20 4.59
N ILE A 390 -5.67 1.64 5.54
CA ILE A 390 -5.68 1.10 6.90
C ILE A 390 -6.45 2.07 7.82
N SER A 391 -7.20 1.52 8.76
CA SER A 391 -7.94 2.30 9.74
C SER A 391 -7.51 1.94 11.16
N ILE A 392 -7.31 2.97 11.98
CA ILE A 392 -6.97 2.87 13.40
C ILE A 392 -7.95 3.78 14.12
N ASP A 393 -8.84 3.22 14.93
CA ASP A 393 -9.96 3.93 15.54
C ASP A 393 -10.77 4.78 14.53
N ASN A 394 -10.72 6.11 14.63
CA ASN A 394 -11.41 7.06 13.75
C ASN A 394 -10.47 7.73 12.72
N ASN A 395 -9.30 7.13 12.49
CA ASN A 395 -8.28 7.62 11.58
C ASN A 395 -8.12 6.66 10.42
N ALA A 396 -7.96 7.21 9.22
CA ALA A 396 -7.77 6.46 7.98
C ALA A 396 -6.50 6.91 7.25
N TYR A 397 -5.76 5.95 6.71
CA TYR A 397 -4.50 6.21 6.01
C TYR A 397 -4.43 5.40 4.73
N ILE A 398 -4.21 6.08 3.61
CA ILE A 398 -3.89 5.45 2.33
C ILE A 398 -2.43 4.99 2.40
N VAL A 399 -2.21 3.70 2.17
CA VAL A 399 -0.91 3.03 2.20
C VAL A 399 -0.74 2.17 0.96
N ASN A 400 0.46 2.20 0.39
CA ASN A 400 0.83 1.36 -0.75
C ASN A 400 1.56 0.11 -0.26
N THR A 401 1.16 -1.06 -0.71
CA THR A 401 1.86 -2.31 -0.37
C THR A 401 2.89 -2.62 -1.45
N THR A 402 4.15 -2.79 -1.07
CA THR A 402 5.24 -3.16 -1.99
C THR A 402 5.97 -4.40 -1.52
N THR A 403 6.45 -5.21 -2.46
CA THR A 403 7.37 -6.29 -2.18
C THR A 403 8.82 -5.80 -2.26
N ALA A 404 9.56 -5.95 -1.17
CA ALA A 404 10.99 -5.67 -1.09
C ALA A 404 11.80 -6.97 -1.22
N CYS A 405 12.93 -6.87 -1.90
CA CYS A 405 13.89 -7.94 -2.08
C CYS A 405 15.09 -7.65 -1.19
N VAL A 406 15.48 -8.61 -0.35
CA VAL A 406 16.67 -8.47 0.50
C VAL A 406 17.82 -9.19 -0.18
N ASN A 407 18.87 -8.41 -0.52
CA ASN A 407 20.10 -8.80 -1.22
C ASN A 407 19.96 -9.09 -2.73
N GLU A 408 21.11 -9.22 -3.42
CA GLU A 408 21.25 -9.54 -4.87
C GLU A 408 20.58 -10.87 -5.29
N GLU A 409 20.04 -11.62 -4.32
CA GLU A 409 19.19 -12.76 -4.58
C GLU A 409 17.82 -12.26 -5.05
N LYS A 410 17.38 -12.70 -6.23
CA LYS A 410 16.11 -12.33 -6.89
C LYS A 410 14.83 -12.73 -6.12
N VAL A 411 14.92 -12.95 -4.82
CA VAL A 411 13.82 -13.44 -3.99
C VAL A 411 13.20 -12.26 -3.23
N CYS A 412 12.12 -11.72 -3.80
CA CYS A 412 11.37 -10.61 -3.21
C CYS A 412 10.40 -11.15 -2.14
N ASN A 413 10.85 -11.12 -0.90
CA ASN A 413 10.30 -11.87 0.24
C ASN A 413 9.97 -11.00 1.45
N HIS A 414 9.83 -9.69 1.29
CA HIS A 414 9.31 -8.83 2.35
C HIS A 414 8.16 -8.01 1.80
N VAL A 415 7.04 -7.98 2.50
CA VAL A 415 5.89 -7.15 2.14
C VAL A 415 5.88 -5.98 3.10
N ILE A 416 5.99 -4.77 2.56
CA ILE A 416 6.07 -3.54 3.34
C ILE A 416 4.92 -2.64 2.93
N ARG A 417 4.22 -2.07 3.91
CA ARG A 417 3.27 -0.98 3.67
C ARG A 417 4.01 0.34 3.76
N ASN A 418 3.91 1.14 2.73
CA ASN A 418 4.50 2.46 2.66
C ASN A 418 3.39 3.49 2.77
N PHE A 419 3.48 4.31 3.81
CA PHE A 419 2.72 5.52 3.91
C PHE A 419 3.49 6.67 3.28
N ARG A 420 2.79 7.46 2.47
CA ARG A 420 3.28 8.73 1.93
C ARG A 420 2.26 9.80 2.22
N LEU A 421 2.71 10.87 2.89
CA LEU A 421 1.85 11.99 3.25
C LEU A 421 1.28 12.67 2.00
N VAL A 422 2.07 12.76 0.92
CA VAL A 422 1.65 13.37 -0.34
C VAL A 422 0.42 12.68 -0.95
N ASP A 423 0.35 11.34 -0.90
CA ASP A 423 -0.74 10.58 -1.50
C ASP A 423 -2.06 10.80 -0.72
N ASN A 424 -1.96 10.87 0.61
CA ASN A 424 -3.09 11.17 1.50
C ASN A 424 -3.59 12.61 1.34
N LEU A 425 -2.68 13.59 1.32
CA LEU A 425 -3.04 15.00 1.13
C LEU A 425 -3.66 15.25 -0.24
N MET A 426 -3.12 14.64 -1.30
CA MET A 426 -3.69 14.74 -2.64
C MET A 426 -5.11 14.19 -2.70
N TYR A 427 -5.38 13.05 -2.06
CA TYR A 427 -6.73 12.49 -1.97
C TYR A 427 -7.70 13.42 -1.24
N ILE A 428 -7.32 13.93 -0.06
CA ILE A 428 -8.18 14.80 0.75
C ILE A 428 -8.46 16.14 0.03
N LEU A 429 -7.48 16.66 -0.72
CA LEU A 429 -7.63 17.89 -1.48
C LEU A 429 -8.48 17.70 -2.75
N TYR A 430 -8.44 16.50 -3.33
CA TYR A 430 -9.26 16.07 -4.46
C TYR A 430 -10.75 15.96 -4.07
N GLU A 431 -11.07 15.28 -2.98
CA GLU A 431 -12.43 15.31 -2.40
C GLU A 431 -12.75 16.69 -1.79
#